data_AF-A0A165QRJ3-F1
#
_entry.id   AF-A0A165QRJ3-F1
#
_cell.length_a   1.000
_cell.length_b   1.000
_cell.length_c   1.000
_cell.angle_alpha   90.00
_cell.angle_beta   90.00
_cell.angle_gamma   90.00
#
_symmetry.space_group_name_H-M   'P 1'
#
loop_
_entity.id
_entity.type
_entity.pdbx_description
1 polymer ?
#
loop_
_entity_poly.entity_id
_entity_poly.type
_entity_poly.pdbx_seq_one_letter_code
_entity_poly.pdbx_strand_id
1 'polypeptide(L)'
;MSEAGASNPGASTVANGGPRVVVFGQPGGTTSSISIADKKSFMSSKEEEEEEKTNARNDILLHELIQNGLLSGSISDPNASKTPSAKRKSLEGRAMELAGIAKRGRGEKKLKITERGKVPKRIREGMESKEAEVNAKKLEEAKNVGNYHPTIKKLFGDDNAAPQRKRERGLAMGVGKFVGGTLKLSARDVASVRGGGAGGGGGRGRGRGRGRGRGKR
;
A
#
# COMPACT_ATOMS: atom_id res chain seq x y z
N MET A 1 -38.58 -72.71 -31.76
CA MET A 1 -39.97 -72.72 -31.28
C MET A 1 -40.32 -71.27 -30.95
N SER A 2 -40.90 -70.49 -31.89
CA SER A 2 -42.36 -70.37 -32.15
C SER A 2 -43.09 -69.76 -30.94
N GLU A 3 -43.98 -68.78 -31.00
CA GLU A 3 -44.61 -67.94 -32.03
C GLU A 3 -45.46 -66.88 -31.27
N ALA A 4 -45.76 -65.74 -31.93
CA ALA A 4 -46.96 -64.87 -31.81
C ALA A 4 -47.40 -64.31 -30.42
N GLY A 5 -48.05 -63.15 -30.27
CA GLY A 5 -48.67 -62.18 -31.17
C GLY A 5 -49.85 -61.50 -30.45
N ALA A 6 -50.19 -60.26 -30.87
CA ALA A 6 -51.39 -59.45 -30.53
C ALA A 6 -51.43 -58.77 -29.13
N SER A 7 -51.92 -57.54 -28.94
CA SER A 7 -52.55 -56.55 -29.83
C SER A 7 -52.61 -55.17 -29.13
N ASN A 8 -52.47 -54.10 -29.90
CA ASN A 8 -52.79 -52.73 -29.50
C ASN A 8 -54.30 -52.49 -29.53
N PRO A 9 -54.85 -51.69 -28.60
CA PRO A 9 -56.06 -50.93 -28.88
C PRO A 9 -55.78 -49.42 -28.92
N GLY A 10 -56.01 -48.85 -30.11
CA GLY A 10 -56.78 -47.62 -30.23
C GLY A 10 -56.07 -46.31 -29.87
N ALA A 11 -55.21 -45.83 -30.77
CA ALA A 11 -55.09 -44.39 -30.96
C ALA A 11 -56.41 -43.86 -31.54
N SER A 12 -57.15 -43.06 -30.76
CA SER A 12 -58.14 -42.12 -31.30
C SER A 12 -57.61 -40.71 -31.08
N THR A 13 -57.09 -40.14 -32.16
CA THR A 13 -56.72 -38.73 -32.22
C THR A 13 -57.97 -37.93 -32.53
N VAL A 14 -58.47 -37.19 -31.55
CA VAL A 14 -59.23 -35.97 -31.82
C VAL A 14 -58.36 -34.81 -31.36
N ALA A 15 -57.68 -34.24 -32.34
CA ALA A 15 -57.01 -32.97 -32.20
C ALA A 15 -58.07 -31.89 -31.95
N ASN A 16 -58.11 -31.35 -30.73
CA ASN A 16 -58.66 -30.03 -30.48
C ASN A 16 -57.57 -29.21 -29.80
N GLY A 17 -56.99 -28.31 -30.59
CA GLY A 17 -55.90 -27.42 -30.19
C GLY A 17 -56.38 -26.40 -29.17
N GLY A 18 -55.83 -26.50 -27.96
CA GLY A 18 -55.79 -25.44 -26.96
C GLY A 18 -54.43 -25.47 -26.27
N PRO A 19 -53.89 -24.34 -25.80
CA PRO A 19 -52.57 -24.32 -25.17
C PRO A 19 -52.59 -25.13 -23.87
N ARG A 20 -51.75 -26.16 -23.80
CA ARG A 20 -51.50 -26.93 -22.57
C ARG A 20 -50.58 -26.09 -21.67
N VAL A 21 -51.17 -25.38 -20.71
CA VAL A 21 -50.41 -24.73 -19.62
C VAL A 21 -50.08 -25.79 -18.58
N VAL A 22 -48.82 -26.21 -18.51
CA VAL A 22 -48.31 -26.97 -17.37
C VAL A 22 -48.09 -25.97 -16.24
N VAL A 23 -49.07 -25.86 -15.34
CA VAL A 23 -48.91 -25.13 -14.09
C VAL A 23 -48.03 -25.98 -13.18
N PHE A 24 -46.76 -25.61 -13.04
CA PHE A 24 -45.98 -26.09 -11.91
C PHE A 24 -46.67 -25.56 -10.65
N GLY A 25 -47.21 -26.46 -9.83
CA GLY A 25 -47.65 -26.12 -8.49
C GLY A 25 -46.51 -25.36 -7.82
N GLN A 26 -46.80 -24.17 -7.29
CA GLN A 26 -45.86 -23.43 -6.46
C GLN A 26 -45.18 -24.42 -5.51
N PRO A 27 -43.84 -24.39 -5.33
CA PRO A 27 -43.26 -25.17 -4.24
C PRO A 27 -43.99 -24.68 -3.00
N GLY A 28 -44.78 -25.57 -2.39
CA GLY A 28 -45.46 -25.28 -1.14
C GLY A 28 -44.43 -24.62 -0.24
N GLY A 29 -44.74 -23.41 0.23
CA GLY A 29 -43.95 -22.71 1.21
C GLY A 29 -43.92 -23.58 2.46
N THR A 30 -43.01 -24.53 2.47
CA THR A 30 -42.59 -25.18 3.70
C THR A 30 -41.99 -24.02 4.50
N THR A 31 -42.66 -23.69 5.59
CA THR A 31 -42.00 -23.10 6.74
C THR A 31 -40.96 -24.13 7.15
N SER A 32 -39.81 -24.14 6.47
CA SER A 32 -38.68 -24.95 6.82
C SER A 32 -38.26 -24.45 8.18
N SER A 33 -38.69 -25.16 9.22
CA SER A 33 -38.13 -25.04 10.54
C SER A 33 -36.63 -25.24 10.36
N ILE A 34 -35.88 -24.15 10.35
CA ILE A 34 -34.42 -24.14 10.20
C ILE A 34 -33.90 -25.23 11.12
N SER A 35 -33.29 -26.27 10.54
CA SER A 35 -32.90 -27.43 11.31
C SER A 35 -31.91 -26.97 12.39
N ILE A 36 -31.88 -27.65 13.54
CA ILE A 36 -30.96 -27.30 14.62
C ILE A 36 -29.50 -27.31 14.12
N ALA A 37 -29.20 -28.16 13.13
CA ALA A 37 -27.92 -28.20 12.43
C ALA A 37 -27.65 -26.92 11.63
N ASP A 38 -28.65 -26.39 10.90
CA ASP A 38 -28.53 -25.13 10.14
C ASP A 38 -28.42 -23.90 11.06
N LYS A 39 -29.08 -23.93 12.23
CA LYS A 39 -28.88 -22.88 13.26
C LYS A 39 -27.49 -22.94 13.85
N LYS A 40 -26.96 -24.14 14.07
CA LYS A 40 -25.62 -24.35 14.63
C LYS A 40 -24.53 -23.94 13.65
N SER A 41 -24.67 -24.23 12.35
CA SER A 41 -23.72 -23.76 11.32
C SER A 41 -23.79 -22.24 11.12
N PHE A 42 -24.98 -21.64 11.24
CA PHE A 42 -25.14 -20.18 11.20
C PHE A 42 -24.55 -19.48 12.45
N MET A 43 -24.70 -20.07 13.64
CA MET A 43 -24.04 -19.54 14.85
C MET A 43 -22.52 -19.74 14.80
N SER A 44 -22.02 -20.89 14.34
CA SER A 44 -20.58 -21.13 14.13
C SER A 44 -19.97 -20.14 13.14
N SER A 45 -20.62 -19.90 12.01
CA SER A 45 -20.13 -18.91 11.03
C SER A 45 -20.21 -17.48 11.55
N LYS A 46 -21.20 -17.14 12.38
CA LYS A 46 -21.28 -15.83 13.03
C LYS A 46 -20.22 -15.65 14.12
N GLU A 47 -19.94 -16.70 14.90
CA GLU A 47 -18.85 -16.72 15.88
C GLU A 47 -17.49 -16.59 15.20
N GLU A 48 -17.25 -17.33 14.12
CA GLU A 48 -16.05 -17.20 13.28
C GLU A 48 -15.89 -15.77 12.70
N GLU A 49 -16.98 -15.17 12.20
CA GLU A 49 -16.94 -13.77 11.74
C GLU A 49 -16.66 -12.76 12.87
N GLU A 50 -17.15 -13.02 14.09
CA GLU A 50 -16.88 -12.18 15.26
C GLU A 50 -15.43 -12.35 15.72
N GLU A 51 -14.89 -13.56 15.69
CA GLU A 51 -13.48 -13.86 15.92
C GLU A 51 -12.57 -13.17 14.89
N GLU A 52 -12.92 -13.22 13.60
CA GLU A 52 -12.18 -12.50 12.55
C GLU A 52 -12.21 -10.98 12.77
N LYS A 53 -13.36 -10.41 13.16
CA LYS A 53 -13.49 -8.98 13.47
C LYS A 53 -12.67 -8.59 14.70
N THR A 54 -12.65 -9.43 15.73
CA THR A 54 -11.84 -9.17 16.93
C THR A 54 -10.35 -9.30 16.65
N ASN A 55 -9.93 -10.31 15.89
CA ASN A 55 -8.55 -10.47 15.44
C ASN A 55 -8.10 -9.30 14.57
N ALA A 56 -8.93 -8.84 13.63
CA ALA A 56 -8.62 -7.66 12.83
C ALA A 56 -8.51 -6.38 13.69
N ARG A 57 -9.36 -6.22 14.70
CA ARG A 57 -9.23 -5.11 15.67
C ARG A 57 -7.95 -5.23 16.49
N ASN A 58 -7.60 -6.43 16.93
CA ASN A 58 -6.36 -6.69 17.66
C ASN A 58 -5.13 -6.40 16.80
N ASP A 59 -5.15 -6.77 15.53
CA ASP A 59 -4.07 -6.47 14.58
C ASP A 59 -3.93 -4.97 14.32
N ILE A 60 -5.06 -4.24 14.18
CA ILE A 60 -5.05 -2.78 14.06
C ILE A 60 -4.46 -2.16 15.33
N LEU A 61 -4.91 -2.59 16.50
CA LEU A 61 -4.39 -2.11 17.78
C LEU A 61 -2.90 -2.43 17.93
N LEU A 62 -2.48 -3.64 17.61
CA LEU A 62 -1.08 -4.06 17.65
C LEU A 62 -0.23 -3.21 16.70
N HIS A 63 -0.71 -3.00 15.47
CA HIS A 63 -0.05 -2.13 14.50
C HIS A 63 0.04 -0.68 15.02
N GLU A 64 -1.02 -0.14 15.61
CA GLU A 64 -1.01 1.17 16.26
C GLU A 64 -0.02 1.21 17.43
N LEU A 65 0.04 0.19 18.28
CA LEU A 65 0.95 0.11 19.42
C LEU A 65 2.43 0.01 19.01
N ILE A 66 2.72 -0.75 17.95
CA ILE A 66 4.06 -0.87 17.35
C ILE A 66 4.45 0.48 16.72
N GLN A 67 3.55 1.11 15.96
CA GLN A 67 3.82 2.39 15.30
C GLN A 67 3.94 3.55 16.28
N ASN A 68 3.11 3.58 17.32
CA ASN A 68 3.19 4.53 18.43
C ASN A 68 4.34 4.18 19.39
N GLY A 69 5.00 3.04 19.16
CA GLY A 69 6.21 2.62 19.83
C GLY A 69 6.04 2.38 21.32
N LEU A 70 4.82 2.15 21.83
CA LEU A 70 4.58 1.79 23.24
C LEU A 70 5.21 0.43 23.57
N LEU A 71 5.20 -0.49 22.59
CA LEU A 71 5.91 -1.77 22.62
C LEU A 71 7.31 -1.71 22.01
N SER A 72 7.69 -0.61 21.35
CA SER A 72 9.04 -0.49 20.82
C SER A 72 10.01 -0.41 21.99
N GLY A 73 10.95 -1.37 22.05
CA GLY A 73 11.90 -1.63 23.12
C GLY A 73 12.73 -0.43 23.62
N SER A 74 12.66 0.68 22.91
CA SER A 74 13.14 1.98 23.34
C SER A 74 12.77 2.38 24.78
N ILE A 75 11.56 2.10 25.28
CA ILE A 75 11.17 2.46 26.66
C ILE A 75 10.81 1.24 27.50
N SER A 76 10.41 0.16 26.84
CA SER A 76 9.79 -1.00 27.47
C SER A 76 10.73 -2.20 27.61
N ASP A 77 11.97 -2.14 27.11
CA ASP A 77 12.98 -3.17 27.38
C ASP A 77 13.59 -2.95 28.77
N PRO A 78 13.24 -3.74 29.80
CA PRO A 78 13.84 -3.62 31.12
C PRO A 78 15.35 -3.95 31.10
N ASN A 79 15.78 -4.77 30.13
CA ASN A 79 17.18 -5.17 29.95
C ASN A 79 18.03 -4.11 29.21
N ALA A 80 17.40 -3.19 28.47
CA ALA A 80 18.09 -2.05 27.89
C ALA A 80 18.02 -0.88 28.87
N SER A 81 18.86 -0.91 29.90
CA SER A 81 18.95 0.15 30.92
C SER A 81 19.33 1.49 30.26
N LYS A 82 18.33 2.25 29.82
CA LYS A 82 18.52 3.62 29.36
C LYS A 82 18.72 4.55 30.54
N THR A 83 19.60 5.53 30.37
CA THR A 83 19.77 6.60 31.34
C THR A 83 18.43 7.31 31.58
N PRO A 84 18.15 7.80 32.81
CA PRO A 84 16.93 8.54 33.11
C PRO A 84 16.69 9.73 32.17
N SER A 85 17.76 10.37 31.71
CA SER A 85 17.68 11.47 30.73
C SER A 85 17.19 11.01 29.36
N ALA A 86 17.66 9.87 28.86
CA ALA A 86 17.18 9.30 27.60
C ALA A 86 15.70 8.89 27.69
N LYS A 87 15.27 8.35 28.84
CA LYS A 87 13.85 8.03 29.08
C LYS A 87 12.96 9.26 28.98
N ARG A 88 13.35 10.37 29.64
CA ARG A 88 12.61 11.65 29.60
C ARG A 88 12.49 12.21 28.17
N LYS A 89 13.59 12.22 27.40
CA LYS A 89 13.59 12.72 26.01
C LYS A 89 12.71 11.88 25.08
N SER A 90 12.70 10.57 25.30
CA SER A 90 11.85 9.67 24.52
C SER A 90 10.36 9.87 24.84
N LEU A 91 10.02 10.11 26.12
CA LEU A 91 8.64 10.48 26.53
C LEU A 91 8.21 11.84 25.97
N GLU A 92 9.08 12.85 26.04
CA GLU A 92 8.81 14.16 25.45
C GLU A 92 8.60 14.04 23.92
N GLY A 93 9.40 13.21 23.25
CA GLY A 93 9.26 12.94 21.82
C GLY A 93 7.90 12.34 21.48
N ARG A 94 7.41 11.43 22.31
CA ARG A 94 6.07 10.85 22.18
C ARG A 94 4.96 11.87 22.40
N ALA A 95 5.10 12.75 23.40
CA ALA A 95 4.13 13.83 23.61
C ALA A 95 4.00 14.71 22.35
N MET A 96 5.11 15.00 21.66
CA MET A 96 5.09 15.72 20.38
C MET A 96 4.46 14.95 19.22
N GLU A 97 4.55 13.61 19.22
CA GLU A 97 3.90 12.76 18.22
C GLU A 97 2.39 12.70 18.44
N LEU A 98 1.94 12.53 19.69
CA LEU A 98 0.52 12.55 20.07
C LEU A 98 -0.13 13.91 19.79
N ALA A 99 0.61 15.00 19.99
CA ALA A 99 0.18 16.34 19.62
C ALA A 99 0.14 16.59 18.10
N GLY A 100 0.56 15.63 17.26
CA GLY A 100 0.58 15.75 15.80
C GLY A 100 1.70 16.64 15.23
N ILE A 101 2.59 17.16 16.07
CA ILE A 101 3.71 18.04 15.67
C ILE A 101 4.81 17.21 14.97
N ALA A 102 5.01 15.98 15.41
CA ALA A 102 5.97 15.04 14.85
C ALA A 102 5.29 13.87 14.13
N LYS A 103 5.94 13.35 13.07
CA LYS A 103 5.53 12.06 12.50
C LYS A 103 5.82 10.97 13.53
N ARG A 104 4.95 9.96 13.61
CA ARG A 104 5.12 8.78 14.46
C ARG A 104 6.52 8.20 14.34
N GLY A 105 7.16 7.91 15.47
CA GLY A 105 8.53 7.41 15.59
C GLY A 105 9.65 8.43 15.29
N ARG A 106 9.33 9.72 15.07
CA ARG A 106 10.32 10.77 14.76
C ARG A 106 10.36 11.91 15.79
N GLY A 107 9.55 11.86 16.84
CA GLY A 107 9.45 12.88 17.88
C GLY A 107 10.77 13.11 18.61
N GLU A 108 11.40 12.04 19.10
CA GLU A 108 12.71 12.13 19.79
C GLU A 108 13.79 12.73 18.90
N LYS A 109 13.81 12.36 17.60
CA LYS A 109 14.76 12.92 16.63
C LYS A 109 14.52 14.41 16.42
N LYS A 110 13.26 14.83 16.25
CA LYS A 110 12.90 16.25 16.13
C LYS A 110 13.35 17.04 17.36
N LEU A 111 13.12 16.52 18.56
CA LEU A 111 13.61 17.14 19.80
C LEU A 111 15.12 17.29 19.81
N LYS A 112 15.86 16.21 19.51
CA LYS A 112 17.33 16.24 19.46
C LYS A 112 17.83 17.28 18.45
N ILE A 113 17.17 17.44 17.30
CA ILE A 113 17.48 18.48 16.31
C ILE A 113 17.24 19.88 16.88
N THR A 114 16.10 20.11 17.56
CA THR A 114 15.81 21.41 18.18
C THR A 114 16.78 21.76 19.30
N GLU A 115 17.19 20.78 20.11
CA GLU A 115 18.21 20.96 21.15
C GLU A 115 19.57 21.30 20.56
N ARG A 116 19.99 20.58 19.50
CA ARG A 116 21.24 20.89 18.77
C ARG A 116 21.22 22.29 18.15
N GLY A 117 20.04 22.79 17.79
CA GLY A 117 19.86 24.15 17.28
C GLY A 117 20.33 25.24 18.25
N LYS A 118 20.31 24.96 19.57
CA LYS A 118 20.78 25.88 20.62
C LYS A 118 22.30 25.87 20.82
N VAL A 119 22.98 24.83 20.31
CA VAL A 119 24.43 24.65 20.47
C VAL A 119 25.19 25.45 19.39
N PRO A 120 26.37 26.04 19.69
CA PRO A 120 27.21 26.71 18.69
C PRO A 120 27.56 25.81 17.50
N LYS A 121 27.71 26.43 16.31
CA LYS A 121 27.94 25.72 15.05
C LYS A 121 29.12 24.75 15.09
N ARG A 122 30.28 25.19 15.61
CA ARG A 122 31.50 24.35 15.68
C ARG A 122 31.29 23.04 16.46
N ILE A 123 30.59 23.12 17.60
CA ILE A 123 30.30 21.94 18.43
C ILE A 123 29.27 21.04 17.75
N ARG A 124 28.26 21.65 17.11
CA ARG A 124 27.25 20.92 16.34
C ARG A 124 27.87 20.11 15.21
N GLU A 125 28.75 20.72 14.43
CA GLU A 125 29.49 20.05 13.35
C GLU A 125 30.36 18.92 13.89
N GLY A 126 31.06 19.12 15.01
CA GLY A 126 31.86 18.07 15.67
C GLY A 126 31.03 16.90 16.22
N MET A 127 29.81 17.16 16.69
CA MET A 127 28.88 16.10 17.09
C MET A 127 28.36 15.33 15.87
N GLU A 128 28.03 16.02 14.78
CA GLU A 128 27.56 15.41 13.54
C GLU A 128 28.65 14.56 12.88
N SER A 129 29.90 15.03 12.84
CA SER A 129 31.03 14.25 12.31
C SER A 129 31.28 12.99 13.13
N LYS A 130 31.27 13.10 14.47
CA LYS A 130 31.45 11.94 15.36
C LYS A 130 30.31 10.92 15.23
N GLU A 131 29.08 11.39 15.06
CA GLU A 131 27.94 10.49 14.80
C GLU A 131 28.08 9.77 13.46
N ALA A 132 28.53 10.46 12.41
CA ALA A 132 28.79 9.85 11.11
C ALA A 132 29.92 8.80 11.17
N GLU A 133 31.01 9.07 11.90
CA GLU A 133 32.10 8.11 12.11
C GLU A 133 31.63 6.86 12.87
N VAL A 134 30.85 7.03 13.94
CA VAL A 134 30.29 5.91 14.70
C VAL A 134 29.34 5.09 13.83
N ASN A 135 28.52 5.75 13.00
CA ASN A 135 27.62 5.06 12.08
C ASN A 135 28.42 4.30 11.01
N ALA A 136 29.45 4.90 10.43
CA ALA A 136 30.32 4.24 9.46
C ALA A 136 30.99 2.98 10.03
N LYS A 137 31.51 3.04 11.26
CA LYS A 137 32.08 1.87 11.95
C LYS A 137 31.05 0.75 12.15
N LYS A 138 29.84 1.08 12.59
CA LYS A 138 28.74 0.11 12.71
C LYS A 138 28.39 -0.54 11.36
N LEU A 139 28.47 0.20 10.26
CA LEU A 139 28.26 -0.33 8.92
C LEU A 139 29.36 -1.31 8.52
N GLU A 140 30.61 -0.98 8.82
CA GLU A 140 31.75 -1.86 8.56
C GLU A 140 31.67 -3.13 9.41
N GLU A 141 31.38 -3.01 10.71
CA GLU A 141 31.14 -4.14 11.60
C GLU A 141 30.00 -5.02 11.08
N ALA A 142 28.86 -4.43 10.70
CA ALA A 142 27.73 -5.19 10.14
C ALA A 142 28.08 -5.89 8.82
N LYS A 143 28.92 -5.28 7.97
CA LYS A 143 29.44 -5.92 6.76
C LYS A 143 30.38 -7.07 7.09
N ASN A 144 31.29 -6.88 8.04
CA ASN A 144 32.27 -7.88 8.46
C ASN A 144 31.60 -9.10 9.10
N VAL A 145 30.55 -8.88 9.90
CA VAL A 145 29.75 -9.94 10.53
C VAL A 145 28.78 -10.61 9.53
N GLY A 146 28.57 -10.03 8.35
CA GLY A 146 27.62 -10.53 7.33
C GLY A 146 26.16 -10.14 7.58
N ASN A 147 25.89 -9.29 8.57
CA ASN A 147 24.55 -8.77 8.89
C ASN A 147 24.07 -7.65 7.95
N TYR A 148 24.88 -7.26 6.98
CA TYR A 148 24.54 -6.22 6.01
C TYR A 148 23.95 -6.81 4.73
N HIS A 149 22.75 -6.36 4.36
CA HIS A 149 22.11 -6.70 3.09
C HIS A 149 21.63 -5.43 2.36
N PRO A 150 21.76 -5.31 1.01
CA PRO A 150 21.38 -4.12 0.27
C PRO A 150 19.91 -3.69 0.45
N THR A 151 19.00 -4.62 0.70
CA THR A 151 17.58 -4.29 0.99
C THR A 151 17.40 -3.58 2.33
N ILE A 152 18.32 -3.82 3.28
CA ILE A 152 18.28 -3.31 4.66
C ILE A 152 19.16 -2.06 4.82
N LYS A 153 19.82 -1.59 3.75
CA LYS A 153 20.65 -0.38 3.74
C LYS A 153 19.99 0.84 4.39
N LYS A 154 18.66 0.94 4.32
CA LYS A 154 17.89 2.05 4.93
C LYS A 154 17.90 2.05 6.46
N LEU A 155 18.05 0.91 7.12
CA LEU A 155 18.16 0.85 8.59
C LEU A 155 19.52 1.36 9.10
N PHE A 156 20.47 1.36 8.19
CA PHE A 156 21.90 1.54 8.41
C PHE A 156 22.37 2.93 7.95
N GLY A 157 21.69 3.51 6.96
CA GLY A 157 21.95 4.87 6.49
C GLY A 157 21.37 5.94 7.40
N ASP A 158 21.96 7.13 7.35
CA ASP A 158 21.46 8.28 8.09
C ASP A 158 20.10 8.74 7.54
N ASP A 159 19.06 8.68 8.37
CA ASP A 159 17.73 9.24 8.07
C ASP A 159 17.74 10.76 7.83
N ASN A 160 18.85 11.43 8.18
CA ASN A 160 19.08 12.84 7.94
C ASN A 160 19.63 13.13 6.55
N ALA A 161 19.80 12.11 5.69
CA ALA A 161 20.13 12.32 4.30
C ALA A 161 19.11 13.29 3.69
N ALA A 162 19.61 14.42 3.18
CA ALA A 162 18.78 15.45 2.58
C ALA A 162 17.82 14.80 1.57
N PRO A 163 16.54 15.22 1.51
CA PRO A 163 15.59 14.65 0.58
C PRO A 163 16.22 14.71 -0.81
N GLN A 164 16.24 13.58 -1.53
CA GLN A 164 16.83 13.53 -2.86
C GLN A 164 16.16 14.58 -3.73
N ARG A 165 16.84 15.72 -3.91
CA ARG A 165 16.35 16.81 -4.74
C ARG A 165 16.30 16.27 -6.16
N LYS A 166 15.16 16.42 -6.82
CA LYS A 166 15.06 16.09 -8.24
C LYS A 166 16.11 16.91 -8.95
N ARG A 167 16.99 16.24 -9.70
CA ARG A 167 18.02 16.91 -10.50
C ARG A 167 17.36 18.03 -11.30
N GLU A 168 17.90 19.23 -11.16
CA GLU A 168 17.51 20.37 -11.99
C GLU A 168 17.80 19.99 -13.44
N ARG A 169 16.73 19.85 -14.21
CA ARG A 169 16.83 19.78 -15.67
C ARG A 169 17.04 21.24 -16.07
N GLY A 170 18.24 21.59 -16.52
CA GLY A 170 18.56 22.95 -16.96
C GLY A 170 17.62 23.47 -18.05
N LEU A 171 17.99 24.56 -18.72
CA LEU A 171 17.12 25.18 -19.72
C LEU A 171 16.77 24.18 -20.83
N ALA A 172 15.50 23.81 -20.94
CA ALA A 172 15.01 22.95 -22.00
C ALA A 172 14.75 23.80 -23.25
N MET A 173 15.27 23.34 -24.40
CA MET A 173 15.01 23.97 -25.69
C MET A 173 13.57 23.68 -26.13
N GLY A 174 12.88 24.68 -26.67
CA GLY A 174 11.47 24.58 -27.08
C GLY A 174 11.22 23.88 -28.42
N VAL A 175 12.26 23.33 -29.07
CA VAL A 175 12.17 22.76 -30.42
C VAL A 175 12.66 21.31 -30.41
N GLY A 176 11.79 20.39 -30.82
CA GLY A 176 12.13 18.97 -30.98
C GLY A 176 12.55 18.25 -29.68
N LYS A 177 13.10 17.04 -29.84
CA LYS A 177 13.66 16.24 -28.73
C LYS A 177 15.11 15.91 -29.01
N PHE A 178 16.01 16.35 -28.14
CA PHE A 178 17.42 15.96 -28.22
C PHE A 178 17.63 14.62 -27.53
N VAL A 179 18.05 13.60 -28.28
CA VAL A 179 18.29 12.25 -27.76
C VAL A 179 19.57 11.71 -28.38
N GLY A 180 20.53 11.28 -27.55
CA GLY A 180 21.76 10.61 -27.99
C GLY A 180 22.62 11.46 -28.95
N GLY A 181 22.73 12.76 -28.72
CA GLY A 181 23.52 13.67 -29.58
C GLY A 181 22.79 14.15 -30.84
N THR A 182 21.59 13.65 -31.12
CA THR A 182 20.84 14.00 -32.34
C THR A 182 19.56 14.75 -31.99
N LEU A 183 19.29 15.85 -32.69
CA LEU A 183 18.04 16.60 -32.57
C LEU A 183 16.96 15.95 -33.44
N LYS A 184 15.91 15.41 -32.83
CA LYS A 184 14.75 14.88 -33.53
C LYS A 184 13.69 15.97 -33.65
N LEU A 185 13.43 16.42 -34.87
CA LEU A 185 12.40 17.40 -35.19
C LEU A 185 11.13 16.70 -35.65
N SER A 186 9.96 17.16 -35.17
CA SER A 186 8.69 16.74 -35.75
C SER A 186 8.38 17.54 -37.01
N ALA A 187 7.58 16.99 -37.93
CA ALA A 187 7.14 17.72 -39.12
C ALA A 187 6.46 19.05 -38.76
N ARG A 188 5.78 19.12 -37.59
CA ARG A 188 5.18 20.35 -37.06
C ARG A 188 6.23 21.39 -36.67
N ASP A 189 7.33 20.99 -36.04
CA ASP A 189 8.42 21.91 -35.68
C ASP A 189 9.04 22.50 -36.95
N VAL A 190 9.27 21.65 -37.96
CA VAL A 190 9.79 22.08 -39.27
C VAL A 190 8.83 23.06 -39.96
N ALA A 191 7.53 22.76 -39.96
CA ALA A 191 6.51 23.63 -40.56
C ALA A 191 6.40 25.00 -39.85
N SER A 192 6.53 25.02 -38.52
CA SER A 192 6.50 26.26 -37.73
C SER A 192 7.67 27.20 -38.04
N VAL A 193 8.85 26.64 -38.33
CA VAL A 193 10.04 27.44 -38.70
C VAL A 193 9.98 27.93 -40.14
N ARG A 194 9.36 27.16 -41.06
CA ARG A 194 9.26 27.50 -42.48
C ARG A 194 8.18 28.54 -42.82
N GLY A 195 7.56 29.18 -41.83
CA GLY A 195 6.58 30.26 -42.07
C GLY A 195 5.16 29.80 -42.38
N GLY A 196 4.85 28.51 -42.21
CA GLY A 196 3.48 27.98 -42.31
C GLY A 196 2.68 28.24 -41.04
N GLY A 197 2.40 29.50 -40.75
CA GLY A 197 1.57 29.91 -39.61
C GLY A 197 0.12 29.47 -39.80
N ALA A 198 -0.24 28.30 -39.30
CA ALA A 198 -1.62 27.97 -38.97
C ALA A 198 -1.75 27.74 -37.46
N GLY A 199 -2.16 28.80 -36.77
CA GLY A 199 -2.97 28.73 -35.55
C GLY A 199 -2.26 28.28 -34.28
N GLY A 200 -2.12 29.23 -33.35
CA GLY A 200 -1.93 28.95 -31.93
C GLY A 200 -2.98 27.97 -31.41
N GLY A 201 -2.56 26.75 -31.14
CA GLY A 201 -3.34 25.76 -30.42
C GLY A 201 -2.86 25.71 -28.98
N GLY A 202 -3.43 26.58 -28.15
CA GLY A 202 -3.23 26.61 -26.71
C GLY A 202 -3.33 25.21 -26.08
N GLY A 203 -2.58 25.04 -24.99
CA GLY A 203 -2.49 23.80 -24.25
C GLY A 203 -3.86 23.20 -23.94
N ARG A 204 -4.17 22.08 -24.60
CA ARG A 204 -5.13 21.12 -24.05
C ARG A 204 -4.33 20.14 -23.22
N GLY A 205 -4.35 20.37 -21.91
CA GLY A 205 -4.05 19.36 -20.92
C GLY A 205 -4.85 18.10 -21.23
N ARG A 206 -4.21 17.14 -21.90
CA ARG A 206 -4.69 15.77 -21.96
C ARG A 206 -4.10 15.06 -20.76
N GLY A 207 -4.66 15.37 -19.59
CA GLY A 207 -4.81 14.40 -18.52
C GLY A 207 -5.69 13.26 -19.04
N ARG A 208 -5.11 12.39 -19.87
CA ARG A 208 -5.62 11.04 -20.06
C ARG A 208 -4.81 10.16 -19.13
N GLY A 209 -5.29 10.09 -17.88
CA GLY A 209 -5.15 8.87 -17.11
C GLY A 209 -5.72 7.73 -17.94
N ARG A 210 -4.85 7.06 -18.69
CA ARG A 210 -5.09 5.69 -19.12
C ARG A 210 -4.43 4.83 -18.07
N GLY A 211 -5.24 4.46 -17.08
CA GLY A 211 -5.07 3.17 -16.44
C GLY A 211 -4.96 2.11 -17.54
N ARG A 212 -3.75 1.58 -17.70
CA ARG A 212 -3.45 0.26 -18.22
C ARG A 212 -2.41 -0.24 -17.22
N GLY A 213 -2.84 -1.03 -16.24
CA GLY A 213 -3.36 -2.36 -16.50
C GLY A 213 -2.17 -3.29 -16.41
N ARG A 214 -2.13 -4.04 -15.32
CA ARG A 214 -1.22 -5.13 -15.01
C ARG A 214 -0.74 -5.87 -16.26
N GLY A 215 0.57 -5.96 -16.44
CA GLY A 215 1.23 -6.95 -17.28
C GLY A 215 2.26 -7.67 -16.44
N LYS A 216 1.86 -8.80 -15.86
CA LYS A 216 2.79 -9.84 -15.39
C LYS A 216 3.54 -10.36 -16.62
N ARG A 217 4.86 -10.32 -16.59
CA ARG A 217 5.74 -11.38 -17.08
C ARG A 217 6.94 -11.42 -16.17
#